data_AF-A0A2T0B1L6-F1
#
_entry.id   AF-A0A2T0B1L6-F1
#
_cell.length_a   1.000
_cell.length_b   1.000
_cell.length_c   1.000
_cell.angle_alpha   90.00
_cell.angle_beta   90.00
_cell.angle_gamma   90.00
#
_symmetry.space_group_name_H-M   'P 1'
#
loop_
_entity.id
_entity.type
_entity.pdbx_description
1 polymer ?
#
loop_
_entity_poly.entity_id
_entity_poly.type
_entity_poly.pdbx_seq_one_letter_code
_entity_poly.pdbx_strand_id
1 'polypeptide(L)'
;MNKYLELVDKAQKQRIRLTNQQIKNIRDLYKDVAKDLGRRAKGANKGSLNERWLTDYQKQFKLDIKELNKILRRGIESSMLKGAEYATGIQMNFFNLLDVKYKLNSKETFSNMFSKIPQQALEELVNGQFYKDGRGLSERIWLNEIKANADFDYIIQKGLAEKKNVYDLARDLSDYVNPDVKKDWNFKNIYPSVGNKKIEYNSFRLAVTSISHAYQLSMQRSCKANPFVEGIEWHTSNSHRGPCSLCSGREGKVYKPDELPLDHPNGVCYFTPVITKSMEDIGSELHDWLYGGSNSKLDDWYKEYVENSSETIAGEKKTQNKSSDKKQFENYKKVLGKEMPKSFDKFQELKYNNVNEWISLKINYRDTKRYNKIVGEASHLNIKGIPIKNIDRIDLEEYEFDYKHINNERQHGVTKDMAQKFINNSKAAYSRWNGQ
;
A
#
# COMPACT_ATOMS: atom_id res chain seq x y z
N MET A 1 -7.98 21.57 -18.32
CA MET A 1 -7.26 21.33 -17.05
C MET A 1 -5.94 20.67 -17.42
N ASN A 2 -4.79 21.13 -16.88
CA ASN A 2 -3.50 20.48 -17.17
C ASN A 2 -3.55 19.03 -16.63
N LYS A 3 -2.97 18.05 -17.34
CA LYS A 3 -2.92 16.62 -16.94
C LYS A 3 -2.44 16.43 -15.50
N TYR A 4 -1.53 17.28 -15.03
CA TYR A 4 -1.09 17.25 -13.64
C TYR A 4 -2.22 17.56 -12.65
N LEU A 5 -3.01 18.59 -12.91
CA LEU A 5 -4.16 18.94 -12.08
C LEU A 5 -5.22 17.83 -12.09
N GLU A 6 -5.39 17.11 -13.20
CA GLU A 6 -6.28 15.94 -13.25
C GLU A 6 -5.83 14.82 -12.29
N LEU A 7 -4.53 14.62 -12.10
CA LEU A 7 -4.00 13.70 -11.08
C LEU A 7 -4.34 14.16 -9.67
N VAL A 8 -4.23 15.47 -9.40
CA VAL A 8 -4.59 16.07 -8.11
C VAL A 8 -6.08 15.88 -7.82
N ASP A 9 -6.95 16.22 -8.77
CA ASP A 9 -8.41 16.05 -8.63
C ASP A 9 -8.80 14.58 -8.42
N LYS A 10 -8.18 13.66 -9.17
CA LYS A 10 -8.40 12.22 -9.00
C LYS A 10 -8.01 11.76 -7.59
N ALA A 11 -6.83 12.12 -7.11
CA ALA A 11 -6.36 11.76 -5.77
C ALA A 11 -7.28 12.33 -4.68
N GLN A 12 -7.74 13.56 -4.85
CA GLN A 12 -8.67 14.20 -3.92
C GLN A 12 -10.02 13.48 -3.87
N LYS A 13 -10.60 13.14 -5.04
CA LYS A 13 -11.84 12.35 -5.12
C LYS A 13 -11.69 10.98 -4.47
N GLN A 14 -10.54 10.32 -4.67
CA GLN A 14 -10.24 9.05 -4.03
C GLN A 14 -10.14 9.17 -2.50
N ARG A 15 -9.47 10.22 -2.00
CA ARG A 15 -9.39 10.52 -0.56
C ARG A 15 -10.78 10.73 0.04
N ILE A 16 -11.63 11.55 -0.59
CA ILE A 16 -13.01 11.81 -0.12
C ILE A 16 -13.82 10.52 -0.05
N ARG A 17 -13.78 9.69 -1.10
CA ARG A 17 -14.48 8.40 -1.13
C ARG A 17 -13.99 7.47 -0.02
N LEU A 18 -12.68 7.39 0.19
CA LEU A 18 -12.07 6.59 1.26
C LEU A 18 -12.53 7.06 2.64
N THR A 19 -12.50 8.37 2.91
CA THR A 19 -12.97 8.94 4.18
C THR A 19 -14.44 8.64 4.43
N ASN A 20 -15.30 8.81 3.42
CA ASN A 20 -16.73 8.52 3.53
C ASN A 20 -16.99 7.03 3.79
N GLN A 21 -16.26 6.14 3.12
CA GLN A 21 -16.34 4.70 3.36
C GLN A 21 -15.91 4.37 4.80
N GLN A 22 -14.83 4.98 5.29
CA GLN A 22 -14.38 4.75 6.66
C GLN A 22 -15.38 5.25 7.69
N ILE A 23 -16.01 6.41 7.49
CA ILE A 23 -17.10 6.90 8.34
C ILE A 23 -18.26 5.90 8.35
N LYS A 24 -18.68 5.39 7.19
CA LYS A 24 -19.74 4.39 7.12
C LYS A 24 -19.38 3.12 7.89
N ASN A 25 -18.17 2.59 7.68
CA ASN A 25 -17.70 1.39 8.37
C ASN A 25 -17.70 1.57 9.90
N ILE A 26 -17.21 2.72 10.39
CA ILE A 26 -17.21 3.02 11.83
C ILE A 26 -18.65 3.06 12.34
N ARG A 27 -19.59 3.67 11.60
CA ARG A 27 -21.00 3.74 11.98
C ARG A 27 -21.59 2.34 12.11
N ASP A 28 -21.33 1.47 11.14
CA ASP A 28 -21.84 0.11 11.11
C ASP A 28 -21.29 -0.73 12.27
N LEU A 29 -20.01 -0.57 12.63
CA LEU A 29 -19.41 -1.24 13.79
C LEU A 29 -20.11 -0.87 15.11
N TYR A 30 -20.34 0.43 15.36
CA TYR A 30 -21.09 0.85 16.57
C TYR A 30 -22.54 0.38 16.54
N LYS A 31 -23.17 0.35 15.37
CA LYS A 31 -24.52 -0.18 15.20
C LYS A 31 -24.59 -1.66 15.55
N ASP A 32 -23.57 -2.45 15.22
CA ASP A 32 -23.54 -3.86 15.55
C ASP A 32 -23.33 -4.11 17.04
N VAL A 33 -22.48 -3.32 17.72
CA VAL A 33 -22.39 -3.34 19.20
C VAL A 33 -23.75 -2.98 19.81
N ALA A 34 -24.38 -1.91 19.35
CA ALA A 34 -25.68 -1.49 19.87
C ALA A 34 -26.77 -2.56 19.68
N LYS A 35 -26.77 -3.26 18.53
CA LYS A 35 -27.67 -4.39 18.27
C LYS A 35 -27.42 -5.55 19.22
N ASP A 36 -26.17 -5.94 19.47
CA ASP A 36 -25.86 -7.04 20.39
C ASP A 36 -26.34 -6.72 21.81
N LEU A 37 -26.02 -5.52 22.28
CA LEU A 37 -26.49 -4.97 23.55
C LEU A 37 -28.02 -4.92 23.63
N GLY A 38 -28.70 -4.51 22.55
CA GLY A 38 -30.15 -4.49 22.47
C GLY A 38 -30.79 -5.88 22.50
N ARG A 39 -30.17 -6.89 21.86
CA ARG A 39 -30.65 -8.28 21.94
C ARG A 39 -30.52 -8.83 23.36
N ARG A 40 -29.39 -8.57 24.04
CA ARG A 40 -29.17 -8.98 25.44
C ARG A 40 -30.17 -8.34 26.39
N ALA A 41 -30.50 -7.07 26.19
CA ALA A 41 -31.54 -6.37 26.95
C ALA A 41 -32.92 -7.03 26.78
N LYS A 42 -33.28 -7.46 25.56
CA LYS A 42 -34.58 -8.09 25.27
C LYS A 42 -34.66 -9.56 25.70
N GLY A 43 -33.56 -10.30 25.66
CA GLY A 43 -33.49 -11.71 26.04
C GLY A 43 -33.45 -11.98 27.54
N ALA A 44 -33.42 -10.93 28.37
CA ALA A 44 -33.48 -11.05 29.81
C ALA A 44 -34.92 -11.34 30.27
N ASN A 45 -35.11 -12.40 31.06
CA ASN A 45 -36.41 -12.72 31.66
C ASN A 45 -36.79 -11.64 32.70
N LYS A 46 -38.10 -11.38 32.87
CA LYS A 46 -38.60 -10.37 33.83
C LYS A 46 -38.05 -10.49 35.27
N GLY A 47 -37.65 -11.70 35.70
CA GLY A 47 -37.04 -11.95 37.01
C GLY A 47 -35.51 -12.00 37.04
N SER A 48 -34.82 -12.00 35.90
CA SER A 48 -33.34 -12.04 35.82
C SER A 48 -32.71 -10.66 35.71
N LEU A 49 -33.52 -9.61 35.54
CA LEU A 49 -33.12 -8.22 35.43
C LEU A 49 -32.78 -7.64 36.81
N ASN A 50 -31.63 -8.03 37.35
CA ASN A 50 -31.10 -7.62 38.66
C ASN A 50 -29.72 -6.92 38.54
N GLU A 51 -29.15 -6.47 39.66
CA GLU A 51 -27.83 -5.79 39.68
C GLU A 51 -26.70 -6.65 39.09
N ARG A 52 -26.75 -7.98 39.27
CA ARG A 52 -25.79 -8.90 38.69
C ARG A 52 -25.87 -8.89 37.17
N TRP A 53 -27.08 -8.93 36.61
CA TRP A 53 -27.29 -8.82 35.16
C TRP A 53 -26.72 -7.51 34.61
N LEU A 54 -26.95 -6.39 35.31
CA LEU A 54 -26.44 -5.08 34.90
C LEU A 54 -24.90 -5.03 34.92
N THR A 55 -24.29 -5.68 35.92
CA THR A 55 -22.83 -5.84 36.01
C THR A 55 -22.29 -6.66 34.83
N ASP A 56 -22.95 -7.76 34.47
CA ASP A 56 -22.54 -8.59 33.34
C ASP A 56 -22.74 -7.86 32.00
N TYR A 57 -23.80 -7.05 31.89
CA TYR A 57 -24.05 -6.17 30.74
C TYR A 57 -22.95 -5.12 30.56
N GLN A 58 -22.54 -4.47 31.65
CA GLN A 58 -21.43 -3.52 31.67
C GLN A 58 -20.11 -4.17 31.27
N LYS A 59 -19.80 -5.35 31.80
CA LYS A 59 -18.60 -6.12 31.41
C LYS A 59 -18.62 -6.44 29.92
N GLN A 60 -19.76 -6.86 29.38
CA GLN A 60 -19.90 -7.15 27.96
C GLN A 60 -19.64 -5.90 27.11
N PHE A 61 -20.24 -4.76 27.44
CA PHE A 61 -19.98 -3.50 26.73
C PHE A 61 -18.48 -3.16 26.68
N LYS A 62 -17.78 -3.27 27.82
CA LYS A 62 -16.33 -3.02 27.89
C LYS A 62 -15.53 -3.96 26.97
N LEU A 63 -15.94 -5.22 26.86
CA LEU A 63 -15.34 -6.18 25.92
C LEU A 63 -15.63 -5.81 24.46
N ASP A 64 -16.87 -5.44 24.15
CA ASP A 64 -17.31 -5.09 22.80
C ASP A 64 -16.59 -3.85 22.28
N ILE A 65 -16.48 -2.80 23.11
CA ILE A 65 -15.72 -1.59 22.76
C ILE A 65 -14.24 -1.91 22.55
N LYS A 66 -13.64 -2.74 23.41
CA LYS A 66 -12.25 -3.16 23.27
C LYS A 66 -12.01 -3.90 21.95
N GLU A 67 -12.92 -4.79 21.55
CA GLU A 67 -12.82 -5.50 20.28
C GLU A 67 -13.06 -4.58 19.08
N LEU A 68 -14.08 -3.73 19.16
CA LEU A 68 -14.37 -2.68 18.17
C LEU A 68 -13.12 -1.80 17.96
N ASN A 69 -12.42 -1.41 19.02
CA ASN A 69 -11.20 -0.59 18.94
C ASN A 69 -10.05 -1.28 18.20
N LYS A 70 -9.90 -2.61 18.30
CA LYS A 70 -8.91 -3.36 17.50
C LYS A 70 -9.24 -3.30 16.01
N ILE A 71 -10.52 -3.44 15.67
CA ILE A 71 -11.01 -3.36 14.28
C ILE A 71 -10.83 -1.93 13.76
N LEU A 72 -11.22 -0.92 14.54
CA LEU A 72 -11.05 0.49 14.23
C LEU A 72 -9.59 0.83 13.94
N ARG A 73 -8.67 0.39 14.80
CA ARG A 73 -7.24 0.66 14.62
C ARG A 73 -6.76 0.19 13.25
N ARG A 74 -6.99 -1.09 12.91
CA ARG A 74 -6.56 -1.67 11.63
C ARG A 74 -7.22 -0.96 10.44
N GLY A 75 -8.51 -0.64 10.54
CA GLY A 75 -9.25 0.06 9.49
C GLY A 75 -8.75 1.49 9.26
N ILE A 76 -8.42 2.21 10.34
CA ILE A 76 -7.87 3.56 10.27
C ILE A 76 -6.44 3.51 9.71
N GLU A 77 -5.56 2.62 10.19
CA GLU A 77 -4.19 2.46 9.66
C GLU A 77 -4.20 2.15 8.16
N SER A 78 -5.05 1.22 7.71
CA SER A 78 -5.21 0.90 6.29
C SER A 78 -5.70 2.09 5.47
N SER A 79 -6.63 2.88 6.01
CA SER A 79 -7.14 4.08 5.32
C SER A 79 -6.11 5.21 5.32
N MET A 80 -5.31 5.36 6.37
CA MET A 80 -4.18 6.28 6.40
C MET A 80 -3.17 5.93 5.30
N LEU A 81 -2.79 4.66 5.18
CA LEU A 81 -1.87 4.19 4.15
C LEU A 81 -2.40 4.50 2.74
N LYS A 82 -3.66 4.16 2.45
CA LYS A 82 -4.29 4.48 1.16
C LYS A 82 -4.36 5.99 0.89
N GLY A 83 -4.67 6.79 1.90
CA GLY A 83 -4.66 8.25 1.79
C GLY A 83 -3.27 8.77 1.44
N ALA A 84 -2.25 8.26 2.12
CA ALA A 84 -0.86 8.56 1.83
C ALA A 84 -0.44 8.12 0.41
N GLU A 85 -0.85 6.93 -0.04
CA GLU A 85 -0.62 6.43 -1.41
C GLU A 85 -1.28 7.32 -2.47
N TYR A 86 -2.49 7.83 -2.23
CA TYR A 86 -3.16 8.74 -3.17
C TYR A 86 -2.41 10.06 -3.35
N ALA A 87 -1.89 10.63 -2.26
CA ALA A 87 -1.09 11.86 -2.33
C ALA A 87 0.23 11.62 -3.08
N THR A 88 1.00 10.62 -2.66
CA THR A 88 2.27 10.25 -3.30
C THR A 88 2.08 9.85 -4.77
N GLY A 89 0.97 9.21 -5.07
CA GLY A 89 0.59 8.78 -6.41
C GLY A 89 0.47 9.94 -7.41
N ILE A 90 0.24 11.18 -6.96
CA ILE A 90 0.25 12.36 -7.85
C ILE A 90 1.62 12.51 -8.50
N GLN A 91 2.70 12.52 -7.70
CA GLN A 91 4.05 12.69 -8.21
C GLN A 91 4.52 11.46 -8.99
N MET A 92 4.24 10.26 -8.49
CA MET A 92 4.57 9.01 -9.20
C MET A 92 3.93 8.97 -10.59
N ASN A 93 2.64 9.30 -10.69
CA ASN A 93 1.93 9.28 -11.96
C ASN A 93 2.39 10.40 -12.89
N PHE A 94 2.77 11.56 -12.34
CA PHE A 94 3.38 12.63 -13.12
C PHE A 94 4.67 12.18 -13.81
N PHE A 95 5.62 11.60 -13.07
CA PHE A 95 6.85 11.05 -13.65
C PHE A 95 6.58 9.90 -14.62
N ASN A 96 5.61 9.02 -14.33
CA ASN A 96 5.22 7.95 -15.27
C ASN A 96 4.68 8.50 -16.60
N LEU A 97 3.92 9.61 -16.55
CA LEU A 97 3.43 10.27 -17.78
C LEU A 97 4.58 10.87 -18.59
N LEU A 98 5.56 11.47 -17.92
CA LEU A 98 6.76 12.01 -18.57
C LEU A 98 7.61 10.88 -19.18
N ASP A 99 7.83 9.79 -18.44
CA ASP A 99 8.58 8.62 -18.89
C ASP A 99 8.01 8.06 -20.21
N VAL A 100 6.70 7.85 -20.27
CA VAL A 100 6.04 7.33 -21.48
C VAL A 100 6.08 8.34 -22.62
N LYS A 101 5.79 9.63 -22.36
CA LYS A 101 5.68 10.65 -23.40
C LYS A 101 7.03 11.01 -24.02
N TYR A 102 8.08 11.04 -23.22
CA TYR A 102 9.43 11.46 -23.63
C TYR A 102 10.43 10.30 -23.71
N LYS A 103 9.97 9.05 -23.57
CA LYS A 103 10.78 7.82 -23.68
C LYS A 103 12.01 7.85 -22.76
N LEU A 104 11.82 8.29 -21.53
CA LEU A 104 12.91 8.48 -20.56
C LEU A 104 13.58 7.17 -20.13
N ASN A 105 12.84 6.04 -20.20
CA ASN A 105 13.29 4.71 -19.75
C ASN A 105 13.76 4.70 -18.28
N SER A 106 13.14 5.53 -17.44
CA SER A 106 13.53 5.78 -16.05
C SER A 106 12.40 5.49 -15.05
N LYS A 107 11.30 4.86 -15.52
CA LYS A 107 10.12 4.52 -14.70
C LYS A 107 10.45 3.88 -13.36
N GLU A 108 11.29 2.85 -13.35
CA GLU A 108 11.64 2.13 -12.12
C GLU A 108 12.43 3.03 -11.16
N THR A 109 13.39 3.77 -11.71
CA THR A 109 14.22 4.74 -11.00
C THR A 109 13.39 5.80 -10.27
N PHE A 110 12.47 6.47 -10.98
CA PHE A 110 11.65 7.53 -10.37
C PHE A 110 10.52 6.98 -9.48
N SER A 111 9.95 5.82 -9.81
CA SER A 111 8.91 5.20 -8.96
C SER A 111 9.46 4.78 -7.60
N ASN A 112 10.71 4.31 -7.56
CA ASN A 112 11.37 3.87 -6.33
C ASN A 112 11.53 5.03 -5.32
N MET A 113 11.86 6.23 -5.79
CA MET A 113 12.01 7.43 -4.95
C MET A 113 10.79 7.69 -4.05
N PHE A 114 9.59 7.46 -4.56
CA PHE A 114 8.34 7.74 -3.86
C PHE A 114 7.81 6.55 -3.03
N SER A 115 8.32 5.35 -3.28
CA SER A 115 7.73 4.10 -2.80
C SER A 115 7.62 3.98 -1.28
N LYS A 116 8.55 4.58 -0.54
CA LYS A 116 8.59 4.52 0.93
C LYS A 116 7.77 5.60 1.62
N ILE A 117 7.48 6.69 0.92
CA ILE A 117 6.84 7.87 1.51
C ILE A 117 5.54 7.50 2.23
N PRO A 118 4.62 6.68 1.66
CA PRO A 118 3.37 6.38 2.33
C PRO A 118 3.55 5.64 3.65
N GLN A 119 4.47 4.67 3.68
CA GLN A 119 4.73 3.85 4.86
C GLN A 119 5.44 4.67 5.96
N GLN A 120 6.41 5.50 5.60
CA GLN A 120 7.09 6.38 6.56
C GLN A 120 6.13 7.41 7.16
N ALA A 121 5.27 8.02 6.33
CA ALA A 121 4.25 8.94 6.82
C ALA A 121 3.25 8.26 7.76
N LEU A 122 2.84 7.03 7.44
CA LEU A 122 1.99 6.22 8.32
C LEU A 122 2.67 5.98 9.68
N GLU A 123 3.91 5.53 9.69
CA GLU A 123 4.66 5.19 10.92
C GLU A 123 4.81 6.39 11.85
N GLU A 124 5.20 7.55 11.33
CA GLU A 124 5.34 8.77 12.13
C GLU A 124 4.04 9.22 12.77
N LEU A 125 2.93 9.13 12.02
CA LEU A 125 1.61 9.51 12.51
C LEU A 125 1.07 8.49 13.52
N VAL A 126 1.25 7.19 13.27
CA VAL A 126 0.79 6.11 14.14
C VAL A 126 1.57 6.09 15.45
N ASN A 127 2.87 6.40 15.42
CA ASN A 127 3.73 6.44 16.60
C ASN A 127 3.65 7.77 17.36
N GLY A 128 3.02 8.80 16.78
CA GLY A 128 2.80 10.09 17.44
C GLY A 128 3.96 11.07 17.34
N GLN A 129 5.07 10.69 16.69
CA GLN A 129 6.26 11.54 16.47
C GLN A 129 5.91 12.85 15.76
N PHE A 130 4.86 12.82 14.94
CA PHE A 130 4.40 13.99 14.21
C PHE A 130 3.63 15.01 15.08
N TYR A 131 3.01 14.58 16.18
CA TYR A 131 2.14 15.44 16.99
C TYR A 131 2.88 16.02 18.19
N LYS A 132 2.59 17.28 18.54
CA LYS A 132 3.20 17.97 19.69
C LYS A 132 2.93 17.27 21.03
N ASP A 133 1.83 16.53 21.14
CA ASP A 133 1.47 15.78 22.34
C ASP A 133 2.16 14.40 22.43
N GLY A 134 2.92 14.00 21.40
CA GLY A 134 3.56 12.69 21.30
C GLY A 134 2.58 11.53 21.13
N ARG A 135 1.28 11.79 20.98
CA ARG A 135 0.25 10.75 21.02
C ARG A 135 -0.05 10.19 19.64
N GLY A 136 0.26 8.92 19.47
CA GLY A 136 -0.04 8.13 18.28
C GLY A 136 -1.50 7.67 18.17
N LEU A 137 -1.78 6.86 17.16
CA LEU A 137 -3.14 6.36 16.89
C LEU A 137 -3.65 5.47 18.03
N SER A 138 -2.81 4.55 18.54
CA SER A 138 -3.21 3.61 19.59
C SER A 138 -3.65 4.30 20.87
N GLU A 139 -2.88 5.30 21.32
CA GLU A 139 -3.20 6.07 22.52
C GLU A 139 -4.48 6.89 22.34
N ARG A 140 -4.69 7.48 21.15
CA ARG A 140 -5.93 8.22 20.83
C ARG A 140 -7.17 7.32 20.84
N ILE A 141 -7.05 6.08 20.34
CA ILE A 141 -8.14 5.09 20.41
C ILE A 141 -8.39 4.69 21.86
N TRP A 142 -7.35 4.43 22.64
CA TRP A 142 -7.46 4.08 24.05
C TRP A 142 -8.11 5.20 24.89
N LEU A 143 -7.79 6.47 24.63
CA LEU A 143 -8.45 7.59 25.30
C LEU A 143 -9.94 7.67 24.98
N ASN A 144 -10.34 7.34 23.75
CA ASN A 144 -11.74 7.24 23.37
C ASN A 144 -12.43 6.07 24.10
N GLU A 145 -11.74 4.94 24.30
CA GLU A 145 -12.21 3.80 25.09
C GLU A 145 -12.49 4.19 26.53
N ILE A 146 -11.53 4.84 27.20
CA ILE A 146 -11.69 5.28 28.59
C ILE A 146 -12.92 6.17 28.72
N LYS A 147 -13.07 7.13 27.81
CA LYS A 147 -14.23 8.02 27.81
C LYS A 147 -15.54 7.26 27.62
N ALA A 148 -15.59 6.36 26.63
CA ALA A 148 -16.78 5.55 26.36
C ALA A 148 -17.19 4.72 27.59
N ASN A 149 -16.21 4.11 28.27
CA ASN A 149 -16.44 3.33 29.49
C ASN A 149 -16.89 4.22 30.66
N ALA A 150 -16.28 5.39 30.84
CA ALA A 150 -16.68 6.33 31.90
C ALA A 150 -18.11 6.85 31.70
N ASP A 151 -18.48 7.21 30.46
CA ASP A 151 -19.83 7.66 30.13
C ASP A 151 -20.86 6.53 30.35
N PHE A 152 -20.52 5.27 30.02
CA PHE A 152 -21.38 4.11 30.26
C PHE A 152 -21.56 3.82 31.76
N ASP A 153 -20.48 3.88 32.53
CA ASP A 153 -20.49 3.70 33.99
C ASP A 153 -21.31 4.82 34.67
N TYR A 154 -21.22 6.05 34.16
CA TYR A 154 -22.02 7.17 34.63
C TYR A 154 -23.52 6.98 34.34
N ILE A 155 -23.90 6.48 33.16
CA ILE A 155 -25.31 6.20 32.83
C ILE A 155 -25.88 5.15 33.81
N ILE A 156 -25.12 4.11 34.14
CA ILE A 156 -25.50 3.12 35.15
C ILE A 156 -25.74 3.78 36.50
N GLN A 157 -24.76 4.54 37.01
CA GLN A 157 -24.84 5.19 38.31
C GLN A 157 -26.03 6.14 38.40
N LYS A 158 -26.25 6.96 37.36
CA LYS A 158 -27.37 7.90 37.37
C LYS A 158 -28.72 7.20 37.23
N GLY A 159 -28.82 6.17 36.38
CA GLY A 159 -30.03 5.36 36.23
C GLY A 159 -30.47 4.70 37.54
N LEU A 160 -29.52 4.16 38.32
CA LEU A 160 -29.78 3.60 39.64
C LEU A 160 -30.26 4.67 40.64
N ALA A 161 -29.63 5.86 40.64
CA ALA A 161 -30.05 6.98 41.50
C ALA A 161 -31.46 7.50 41.16
N GLU A 162 -31.84 7.48 39.89
CA GLU A 162 -33.21 7.79 39.41
C GLU A 162 -34.20 6.63 39.62
N LYS A 163 -33.77 5.53 40.27
CA LYS A 163 -34.57 4.33 40.52
C LYS A 163 -35.17 3.73 39.22
N LYS A 164 -34.46 3.86 38.10
CA LYS A 164 -34.86 3.21 36.84
C LYS A 164 -34.86 1.69 37.03
N ASN A 165 -35.87 1.03 36.49
CA ASN A 165 -35.82 -0.42 36.39
C ASN A 165 -34.71 -0.84 35.40
N VAL A 166 -34.21 -2.05 35.57
CA VAL A 166 -33.05 -2.55 34.81
C VAL A 166 -33.34 -2.60 33.30
N TYR A 167 -34.59 -2.82 32.89
CA TYR A 167 -34.97 -2.84 31.47
C TYR A 167 -34.83 -1.45 30.82
N ASP A 168 -35.36 -0.41 31.45
CA ASP A 168 -35.22 0.96 30.95
C ASP A 168 -33.76 1.41 30.93
N LEU A 169 -32.99 1.07 31.97
CA LEU A 169 -31.56 1.37 32.02
C LEU A 169 -30.78 0.65 30.91
N ALA A 170 -31.10 -0.62 30.63
CA ALA A 170 -30.50 -1.35 29.52
C ALA A 170 -30.82 -0.73 28.15
N ARG A 171 -32.04 -0.21 27.98
CA ARG A 171 -32.42 0.55 26.77
C ARG A 171 -31.59 1.83 26.64
N ASP A 172 -31.45 2.61 27.71
CA ASP A 172 -30.63 3.84 27.69
C ASP A 172 -29.16 3.57 27.32
N LEU A 173 -28.59 2.48 27.84
CA LEU A 173 -27.23 2.05 27.53
C LEU A 173 -27.09 1.60 26.07
N SER A 174 -28.07 0.87 25.53
CA SER A 174 -28.10 0.51 24.11
C SER A 174 -28.23 1.75 23.21
N ASP A 175 -29.10 2.69 23.58
CA ASP A 175 -29.33 3.94 22.85
C ASP A 175 -28.10 4.88 22.89
N TYR A 176 -27.35 4.87 23.98
CA TYR A 176 -26.08 5.60 24.09
C TYR A 176 -25.07 5.14 23.02
N VAL A 177 -25.03 3.83 22.74
CA VAL A 177 -24.11 3.24 21.76
C VAL A 177 -24.64 3.37 20.33
N ASN A 178 -25.96 3.39 20.16
CA ASN A 178 -26.59 3.33 18.86
C ASN A 178 -26.39 4.61 18.03
N PRO A 179 -25.69 4.55 16.88
CA PRO A 179 -25.43 5.72 16.06
C PRO A 179 -26.67 6.23 15.31
N ASP A 180 -27.76 5.45 15.24
CA ASP A 180 -29.01 5.87 14.61
C ASP A 180 -29.93 6.63 15.58
N VAL A 181 -29.73 6.48 16.89
CA VAL A 181 -30.56 7.11 17.91
C VAL A 181 -30.11 8.55 18.15
N LYS A 182 -31.08 9.46 18.25
CA LYS A 182 -30.86 10.84 18.68
C LYS A 182 -31.10 10.90 20.18
N LYS A 183 -30.09 11.31 20.94
CA LYS A 183 -30.24 11.65 22.37
C LYS A 183 -31.26 12.79 22.48
N ASP A 184 -32.45 12.48 22.95
CA ASP A 184 -33.55 13.44 23.10
C ASP A 184 -33.34 14.33 24.34
N TRP A 185 -34.32 15.18 24.62
CA TRP A 185 -34.24 16.08 25.78
C TRP A 185 -34.26 15.31 27.10
N ASN A 186 -35.08 14.25 27.20
CA ASN A 186 -35.20 13.46 28.42
C ASN A 186 -33.90 12.73 28.77
N PHE A 187 -33.28 12.06 27.79
CA PHE A 187 -31.98 11.41 27.95
C PHE A 187 -30.92 12.40 28.45
N LYS A 188 -30.88 13.61 27.90
CA LYS A 188 -29.90 14.64 28.27
C LYS A 188 -30.10 15.18 29.67
N ASN A 189 -31.35 15.33 30.11
CA ASN A 189 -31.64 15.80 31.46
C ASN A 189 -31.22 14.77 32.50
N ILE A 190 -31.43 13.49 32.21
CA ILE A 190 -31.04 12.40 33.11
C ILE A 190 -29.51 12.23 33.11
N TYR A 191 -28.86 12.40 31.94
CA TYR A 191 -27.42 12.17 31.75
C TYR A 191 -26.68 13.39 31.19
N PRO A 192 -26.61 14.52 31.91
CA PRO A 192 -26.05 15.78 31.39
C PRO A 192 -24.57 15.67 31.03
N SER A 193 -23.79 14.83 31.71
CA SER A 193 -22.34 14.69 31.50
C SER A 193 -21.94 13.87 30.26
N VAL A 194 -22.86 13.10 29.67
CA VAL A 194 -22.59 12.22 28.51
C VAL A 194 -22.43 13.02 27.19
N GLY A 195 -22.80 14.30 27.22
CA GLY A 195 -22.67 15.21 26.09
C GLY A 195 -23.62 14.92 24.92
N ASN A 196 -23.68 15.87 24.00
CA ASN A 196 -24.68 15.89 22.92
C ASN A 196 -24.30 15.08 21.67
N LYS A 197 -23.04 14.67 21.55
CA LYS A 197 -22.56 13.95 20.36
C LYS A 197 -22.79 12.45 20.51
N LYS A 198 -22.98 11.77 19.39
CA LYS A 198 -23.06 10.30 19.36
C LYS A 198 -21.69 9.69 19.68
N ILE A 199 -21.66 8.52 20.30
CA ILE A 199 -20.43 7.90 20.81
C ILE A 199 -19.36 7.74 19.72
N GLU A 200 -19.78 7.38 18.51
CA GLU A 200 -18.91 7.08 17.38
C GLU A 200 -18.25 8.32 16.79
N TYR A 201 -18.75 9.52 17.14
CA TYR A 201 -18.23 10.79 16.61
C TYR A 201 -16.74 11.00 16.91
N ASN A 202 -16.27 10.55 18.08
CA ASN A 202 -14.84 10.66 18.40
C ASN A 202 -13.99 9.75 17.49
N SER A 203 -14.50 8.57 17.17
CA SER A 203 -13.87 7.62 16.24
C SER A 203 -13.90 8.14 14.80
N PHE A 204 -15.00 8.75 14.36
CA PHE A 204 -15.05 9.45 13.06
C PHE A 204 -14.03 10.57 12.99
N ARG A 205 -14.03 11.49 13.98
CA ARG A 205 -13.12 12.63 14.01
C ARG A 205 -11.66 12.16 13.93
N LEU A 206 -11.32 11.13 14.70
CA LEU A 206 -9.99 10.54 14.68
C LEU A 206 -9.67 9.99 13.29
N ALA A 207 -10.55 9.18 12.70
CA ALA A 207 -10.33 8.60 11.37
C ALA A 207 -10.17 9.66 10.28
N VAL A 208 -11.05 10.67 10.21
CA VAL A 208 -10.97 11.75 9.22
C VAL A 208 -9.67 12.53 9.36
N THR A 209 -9.29 12.87 10.60
CA THR A 209 -8.06 13.61 10.89
C THR A 209 -6.84 12.79 10.48
N SER A 210 -6.78 11.52 10.88
CA SER A 210 -5.66 10.63 10.57
C SER A 210 -5.48 10.42 9.07
N ILE A 211 -6.56 10.18 8.32
CA ILE A 211 -6.50 10.02 6.85
C ILE A 211 -6.03 11.32 6.18
N SER A 212 -6.55 12.46 6.63
CA SER A 212 -6.20 13.77 6.04
C SER A 212 -4.75 14.15 6.33
N HIS A 213 -4.27 13.89 7.55
CA HIS A 213 -2.87 14.11 7.91
C HIS A 213 -1.93 13.17 7.17
N ALA A 214 -2.29 11.89 6.99
CA ALA A 214 -1.49 10.95 6.20
C ALA A 214 -1.39 11.38 4.73
N TYR A 215 -2.50 11.84 4.15
CA TYR A 215 -2.51 12.43 2.81
C TYR A 215 -1.62 13.68 2.75
N GLN A 216 -1.77 14.60 3.70
CA GLN A 216 -1.02 15.86 3.73
C GLN A 216 0.49 15.64 3.89
N LEU A 217 0.90 14.81 4.85
CA LEU A 217 2.32 14.54 5.11
C LEU A 217 2.99 13.86 3.91
N SER A 218 2.31 12.91 3.27
CA SER A 218 2.79 12.29 2.04
C SER A 218 2.84 13.26 0.85
N MET A 219 1.88 14.20 0.76
CA MET A 219 1.93 15.27 -0.22
C MET A 219 3.19 16.12 -0.01
N GLN A 220 3.45 16.59 1.22
CA GLN A 220 4.65 17.39 1.54
C GLN A 220 5.93 16.67 1.12
N ARG A 221 6.08 15.40 1.51
CA ARG A 221 7.28 14.60 1.24
C ARG A 221 7.48 14.32 -0.24
N SER A 222 6.41 13.92 -0.92
CA SER A 222 6.49 13.63 -2.35
C SER A 222 6.73 14.89 -3.17
N CYS A 223 6.15 16.03 -2.78
CA CYS A 223 6.45 17.32 -3.38
C CYS A 223 7.90 17.74 -3.15
N LYS A 224 8.43 17.56 -1.92
CA LYS A 224 9.83 17.84 -1.60
C LYS A 224 10.79 17.00 -2.45
N ALA A 225 10.45 15.74 -2.71
CA ALA A 225 11.25 14.85 -3.55
C ALA A 225 11.13 15.14 -5.07
N ASN A 226 10.20 16.00 -5.50
CA ASN A 226 10.04 16.37 -6.90
C ASN A 226 10.79 17.70 -7.19
N PRO A 227 11.84 17.71 -8.03
CA PRO A 227 12.66 18.89 -8.27
C PRO A 227 11.95 19.98 -9.08
N PHE A 228 10.76 19.70 -9.61
CA PHE A 228 9.95 20.63 -10.40
C PHE A 228 8.82 21.27 -9.59
N VAL A 229 8.61 20.86 -8.33
CA VAL A 229 7.59 21.45 -7.46
C VAL A 229 8.19 22.65 -6.72
N GLU A 230 7.62 23.82 -6.92
CA GLU A 230 8.05 25.07 -6.28
C GLU A 230 7.36 25.32 -4.94
N GLY A 231 6.20 24.71 -4.74
CA GLY A 231 5.42 24.84 -3.53
C GLY A 231 4.12 24.06 -3.60
N ILE A 232 3.29 24.25 -2.59
CA ILE A 232 1.98 23.62 -2.45
C ILE A 232 0.96 24.72 -2.16
N GLU A 233 0.02 24.89 -3.08
CA GLU A 233 -1.09 25.82 -2.94
C GLU A 233 -2.19 25.21 -2.05
N TRP A 234 -2.66 26.00 -1.10
CA TRP A 234 -3.74 25.63 -0.19
C TRP A 234 -5.11 26.00 -0.76
N HIS A 235 -6.02 25.03 -0.78
CA HIS A 235 -7.41 25.26 -1.11
C HIS A 235 -8.35 24.80 0.00
N THR A 236 -9.17 25.73 0.42
CA THR A 236 -10.11 25.58 1.51
C THR A 236 -11.33 24.82 1.02
N SER A 237 -11.60 23.69 1.67
CA SER A 237 -12.85 22.99 1.42
C SER A 237 -14.03 23.80 1.97
N ASN A 238 -15.07 23.98 1.15
CA ASN A 238 -16.33 24.54 1.61
C ASN A 238 -17.14 23.50 2.39
N SER A 239 -16.59 23.03 3.51
CA SER A 239 -17.27 22.08 4.40
C SER A 239 -18.52 22.73 5.02
N HIS A 240 -19.45 21.91 5.52
CA HIS A 240 -20.85 22.23 5.86
C HIS A 240 -21.14 23.47 6.75
N ARG A 241 -20.11 24.16 7.28
CA ARG A 241 -20.24 25.38 8.09
C ARG A 241 -19.47 26.59 7.54
N GLY A 242 -18.98 26.52 6.32
CA GLY A 242 -18.12 27.55 5.72
C GLY A 242 -16.70 27.53 6.29
N PRO A 243 -15.75 28.22 5.63
CA PRO A 243 -14.37 28.29 6.08
C PRO A 243 -14.23 29.19 7.32
N CYS A 244 -13.42 28.77 8.29
CA CYS A 244 -13.04 29.66 9.39
C CYS A 244 -12.08 30.76 8.90
N SER A 245 -11.82 31.79 9.72
CA SER A 245 -10.91 32.89 9.37
C SER A 245 -9.49 32.40 9.03
N LEU A 246 -9.00 31.38 9.76
CA LEU A 246 -7.69 30.77 9.49
C LEU A 246 -7.64 30.09 8.12
N CYS A 247 -8.64 29.29 7.75
CA CYS A 247 -8.66 28.63 6.45
C CYS A 247 -8.87 29.65 5.31
N SER A 248 -9.76 30.63 5.51
CA SER A 248 -9.99 31.71 4.55
C SER A 248 -8.70 32.49 4.26
N GLY A 249 -7.89 32.76 5.30
CA GLY A 249 -6.60 33.41 5.16
C GLY A 249 -5.49 32.54 4.56
N ARG A 250 -5.74 31.25 4.30
CA ARG A 250 -4.81 30.32 3.62
C ARG A 250 -5.20 30.07 2.17
N GLU A 251 -6.42 30.39 1.75
CA GLU A 251 -6.87 30.19 0.37
C GLU A 251 -5.90 30.79 -0.65
N GLY A 252 -5.47 29.98 -1.62
CA GLY A 252 -4.54 30.38 -2.70
C GLY A 252 -3.12 30.67 -2.23
N LYS A 253 -2.78 30.47 -0.95
CA LYS A 253 -1.40 30.65 -0.48
C LYS A 253 -0.56 29.45 -0.87
N VAL A 254 0.61 29.75 -1.43
CA VAL A 254 1.64 28.76 -1.77
C VAL A 254 2.63 28.66 -0.62
N TYR A 255 2.84 27.45 -0.13
CA TYR A 255 3.80 27.12 0.92
C TYR A 255 4.93 26.29 0.34
N LYS A 256 6.14 26.42 0.88
CA LYS A 256 7.16 25.40 0.63
C LYS A 256 6.69 24.05 1.17
N PRO A 257 7.14 22.92 0.59
CA PRO A 257 6.67 21.60 1.01
C PRO A 257 6.82 21.32 2.52
N ASP A 258 7.91 21.79 3.14
CA ASP A 258 8.20 21.65 4.57
C ASP A 258 7.53 22.72 5.46
N GLU A 259 6.98 23.78 4.86
CA GLU A 259 6.32 24.89 5.57
C GLU A 259 4.78 24.81 5.48
N LEU A 260 4.22 23.85 4.73
CA LEU A 260 2.76 23.69 4.59
C LEU A 260 2.13 23.41 5.97
N PRO A 261 1.25 24.30 6.49
CA PRO A 261 0.71 24.16 7.84
C PRO A 261 -0.26 22.98 7.92
N LEU A 262 -0.31 22.27 9.05
CA LEU A 262 -1.25 21.16 9.23
C LEU A 262 -2.72 21.64 9.17
N ASP A 263 -3.58 20.82 8.56
CA ASP A 263 -5.03 21.03 8.62
C ASP A 263 -5.56 20.79 10.04
N HIS A 264 -6.72 21.35 10.35
CA HIS A 264 -7.32 21.19 11.67
C HIS A 264 -7.98 19.80 11.80
N PRO A 265 -8.29 19.34 13.03
CA PRO A 265 -9.06 18.12 13.21
C PRO A 265 -10.37 18.16 12.42
N ASN A 266 -10.69 17.07 11.72
CA ASN A 266 -11.82 16.96 10.79
C ASN A 266 -11.75 17.93 9.58
N GLY A 267 -10.59 18.53 9.33
CA GLY A 267 -10.31 19.31 8.14
C GLY A 267 -10.30 18.44 6.90
N VAL A 268 -10.82 18.98 5.80
CA VAL A 268 -10.90 18.30 4.50
C VAL A 268 -10.41 19.21 3.37
N CYS A 269 -9.58 20.20 3.69
CA CYS A 269 -8.92 21.08 2.72
C CYS A 269 -8.07 20.24 1.74
N TYR A 270 -7.80 20.79 0.56
CA TYR A 270 -7.03 20.10 -0.47
C TYR A 270 -5.86 20.95 -0.92
N PHE A 271 -4.88 20.29 -1.53
CA PHE A 271 -3.57 20.86 -1.78
C PHE A 271 -3.17 20.58 -3.22
N THR A 272 -2.70 21.61 -3.91
CA THR A 272 -2.27 21.50 -5.31
C THR A 272 -0.78 21.82 -5.38
N PRO A 273 0.08 20.89 -5.81
CA PRO A 273 1.49 21.22 -6.02
C PRO A 273 1.63 22.23 -7.16
N VAL A 274 2.49 23.23 -6.98
CA VAL A 274 2.75 24.29 -7.94
C VAL A 274 3.96 23.91 -8.79
N ILE A 275 3.74 23.75 -10.09
CA ILE A 275 4.76 23.50 -11.10
C ILE A 275 4.57 24.57 -12.18
N THR A 276 5.53 25.48 -12.34
CA THR A 276 5.42 26.57 -13.33
C THR A 276 5.88 26.15 -14.71
N LYS A 277 6.87 25.25 -14.80
CA LYS A 277 7.37 24.70 -16.06
C LYS A 277 6.29 23.87 -16.75
N SER A 278 6.26 23.94 -18.09
CA SER A 278 5.37 23.10 -18.87
C SER A 278 5.80 21.63 -18.79
N MET A 279 4.89 20.70 -19.10
CA MET A 279 5.25 19.28 -19.19
C MET A 279 6.27 19.03 -20.30
N GLU A 280 6.22 19.84 -21.36
CA GLU A 280 7.17 19.86 -22.46
C GLU A 280 8.57 20.23 -21.99
N ASP A 281 8.71 21.35 -21.29
CA ASP A 281 10.02 21.80 -20.78
C ASP A 281 10.62 20.78 -19.82
N ILE A 282 9.81 20.26 -18.89
CA ILE A 282 10.25 19.25 -17.91
C ILE A 282 10.65 17.95 -18.61
N GLY A 283 9.85 17.50 -19.58
CA GLY A 283 10.11 16.27 -20.31
C GLY A 283 11.39 16.33 -21.13
N SER A 284 11.60 17.44 -21.84
CA SER A 284 12.83 17.69 -22.60
C SER A 284 14.06 17.82 -21.69
N GLU A 285 13.95 18.59 -20.59
CA GLU A 285 15.04 18.74 -19.62
C GLU A 285 15.48 17.40 -19.00
N LEU A 286 14.51 16.55 -18.61
CA LEU A 286 14.80 15.21 -18.10
C LEU A 286 15.40 14.29 -19.17
N HIS A 287 14.87 14.34 -20.39
CA HIS A 287 15.38 13.53 -21.50
C HIS A 287 16.84 13.90 -21.77
N ASP A 288 17.13 15.18 -22.01
CA ASP A 288 18.47 15.62 -22.36
C ASP A 288 19.47 15.28 -21.26
N TRP A 289 19.10 15.47 -19.99
CA TRP A 289 19.92 15.08 -18.86
C TRP A 289 20.19 13.55 -18.80
N LEU A 290 19.16 12.72 -18.95
CA LEU A 290 19.31 11.24 -18.95
C LEU A 290 20.18 10.74 -20.11
N TYR A 291 20.23 11.47 -21.22
CA TYR A 291 21.01 11.12 -22.41
C TYR A 291 22.34 11.88 -22.53
N GLY A 292 22.87 12.39 -21.42
CA GLY A 292 24.24 12.90 -21.31
C GLY A 292 24.38 14.42 -21.30
N GLY A 293 23.28 15.16 -21.27
CA GLY A 293 23.26 16.60 -21.04
C GLY A 293 23.61 16.93 -19.58
N SER A 294 24.34 18.04 -19.39
CA SER A 294 24.73 18.52 -18.06
C SER A 294 23.57 19.25 -17.37
N ASN A 295 23.19 18.84 -16.15
CA ASN A 295 22.26 19.58 -15.32
C ASN A 295 22.58 19.36 -13.83
N SER A 296 23.34 20.29 -13.24
CA SER A 296 23.81 20.15 -11.85
C SER A 296 22.69 20.03 -10.84
N LYS A 297 21.54 20.66 -11.09
CA LYS A 297 20.37 20.58 -10.20
C LYS A 297 19.78 19.17 -10.20
N LEU A 298 19.69 18.53 -11.36
CA LEU A 298 19.22 17.15 -11.48
C LEU A 298 20.25 16.15 -10.96
N ASP A 299 21.55 16.44 -11.13
CA ASP A 299 22.62 15.61 -10.55
C ASP A 299 22.55 15.58 -9.02
N ASP A 300 22.41 16.75 -8.38
CA ASP A 300 22.30 16.86 -6.92
C ASP A 300 21.01 16.21 -6.41
N TRP A 301 19.89 16.46 -7.09
CA TRP A 301 18.60 15.84 -6.78
C TRP A 301 18.66 14.30 -6.88
N TYR A 302 19.28 13.77 -7.93
CA TYR A 302 19.37 12.33 -8.15
C TYR A 302 20.17 11.65 -7.04
N LYS A 303 21.31 12.23 -6.65
CA LYS A 303 22.10 11.73 -5.52
C LYS A 303 21.31 11.74 -4.22
N GLU A 304 20.62 12.84 -3.92
CA GLU A 304 19.89 13.00 -2.66
C GLU A 304 18.69 12.04 -2.56
N TYR A 305 17.85 12.00 -3.60
CA TYR A 305 16.53 11.35 -3.51
C TYR A 305 16.43 10.01 -4.24
N VAL A 306 17.27 9.73 -5.24
CA VAL A 306 17.13 8.55 -6.09
C VAL A 306 18.15 7.48 -5.75
N GLU A 307 19.43 7.82 -5.70
CA GLU A 307 20.52 6.89 -5.37
C GLU A 307 20.37 6.35 -3.94
N ASN A 308 20.28 7.26 -2.96
CA ASN A 308 20.06 6.90 -1.54
C ASN A 308 18.78 6.06 -1.35
N SER A 309 17.70 6.40 -2.04
CA SER A 309 16.45 5.64 -1.94
C SER A 309 16.61 4.22 -2.49
N SER A 310 17.26 4.08 -3.66
CA SER A 310 17.51 2.79 -4.29
C SER A 310 18.37 1.87 -3.41
N GLU A 311 19.45 2.39 -2.83
CA GLU A 311 20.28 1.65 -1.89
C GLU A 311 19.50 1.20 -0.65
N THR A 312 18.71 2.11 -0.08
CA THR A 312 17.90 1.80 1.11
C THR A 312 16.81 0.77 0.78
N ILE A 313 16.17 0.84 -0.38
CA ILE A 313 15.17 -0.16 -0.83
C ILE A 313 15.83 -1.53 -1.00
N ALA A 314 17.00 -1.57 -1.63
CA ALA A 314 17.75 -2.81 -1.80
C ALA A 314 18.12 -3.42 -0.44
N GLY A 315 18.64 -2.62 0.50
CA GLY A 315 18.96 -3.07 1.86
C GLY A 315 17.75 -3.66 2.62
N GLU A 316 16.58 -3.04 2.50
CA GLU A 316 15.34 -3.54 3.10
C GLU A 316 14.86 -4.83 2.45
N LYS A 317 14.84 -4.90 1.11
CA LYS A 317 14.47 -6.14 0.39
C LYS A 317 15.39 -7.30 0.77
N LYS A 318 16.69 -7.04 0.91
CA LYS A 318 17.66 -8.03 1.40
C LYS A 318 17.31 -8.54 2.80
N THR A 319 16.88 -7.64 3.68
CA THR A 319 16.49 -8.00 5.06
C THR A 319 15.16 -8.75 5.09
N GLN A 320 14.12 -8.23 4.45
CA GLN A 320 12.78 -8.81 4.42
C GLN A 320 12.76 -10.20 3.78
N ASN A 321 13.45 -10.35 2.64
CA ASN A 321 13.48 -11.59 1.88
C ASN A 321 14.63 -12.52 2.29
N LYS A 322 15.35 -12.23 3.39
CA LYS A 322 16.55 -12.97 3.80
C LYS A 322 16.32 -14.48 3.88
N SER A 323 15.19 -14.92 4.45
CA SER A 323 14.85 -16.33 4.59
C SER A 323 14.57 -17.01 3.24
N SER A 324 13.76 -16.38 2.38
CA SER A 324 13.45 -16.90 1.04
C SER A 324 14.68 -16.89 0.13
N ASP A 325 15.49 -15.84 0.20
CA ASP A 325 16.70 -15.69 -0.59
C ASP A 325 17.73 -16.72 -0.18
N LYS A 326 17.87 -17.01 1.13
CA LYS A 326 18.78 -18.05 1.61
C LYS A 326 18.39 -19.42 1.06
N LYS A 327 17.10 -19.75 1.05
CA LYS A 327 16.59 -20.97 0.40
C LYS A 327 16.90 -20.99 -1.10
N GLN A 328 16.72 -19.86 -1.78
CA GLN A 328 17.02 -19.73 -3.20
C GLN A 328 18.52 -19.91 -3.49
N PHE A 329 19.39 -19.28 -2.71
CA PHE A 329 20.84 -19.39 -2.81
C PHE A 329 21.31 -20.83 -2.64
N GLU A 330 20.84 -21.55 -1.62
CA GLU A 330 21.19 -22.97 -1.42
C GLU A 330 20.74 -23.85 -2.59
N ASN A 331 19.53 -23.62 -3.12
CA ASN A 331 19.03 -24.35 -4.27
C ASN A 331 19.85 -24.07 -5.54
N TYR A 332 20.23 -22.82 -5.76
CA TYR A 332 21.06 -22.44 -6.89
C TYR A 332 22.48 -23.03 -6.74
N LYS A 333 23.04 -23.01 -5.53
CA LYS A 333 24.36 -23.59 -5.22
C LYS A 333 24.44 -25.09 -5.47
N LYS A 334 23.38 -25.84 -5.16
CA LYS A 334 23.30 -27.27 -5.48
C LYS A 334 23.35 -27.57 -6.98
N VAL A 335 22.85 -26.66 -7.82
CA VAL A 335 22.74 -26.87 -9.27
C VAL A 335 23.96 -26.28 -10.01
N LEU A 336 24.36 -25.06 -9.66
CA LEU A 336 25.39 -24.29 -10.36
C LEU A 336 26.80 -24.47 -9.79
N GLY A 337 26.93 -24.94 -8.54
CA GLY A 337 28.23 -25.19 -7.91
C GLY A 337 29.15 -23.97 -7.94
N LYS A 338 30.24 -24.06 -8.73
CA LYS A 338 31.28 -23.03 -8.86
C LYS A 338 30.82 -21.77 -9.60
N GLU A 339 29.75 -21.84 -10.39
CA GLU A 339 29.20 -20.71 -11.15
C GLU A 339 28.33 -19.79 -10.27
N MET A 340 28.19 -20.09 -8.98
CA MET A 340 27.46 -19.25 -8.03
C MET A 340 28.23 -17.99 -7.61
N PRO A 341 27.52 -16.91 -7.26
CA PRO A 341 28.08 -15.84 -6.45
C PRO A 341 28.81 -16.40 -5.21
N LYS A 342 29.98 -15.83 -4.91
CA LYS A 342 30.92 -16.33 -3.87
C LYS A 342 30.31 -16.38 -2.46
N SER A 343 29.25 -15.62 -2.21
CA SER A 343 28.56 -15.58 -0.92
C SER A 343 27.07 -15.29 -1.08
N PHE A 344 26.31 -15.53 -0.01
CA PHE A 344 24.90 -15.15 0.08
C PHE A 344 24.70 -13.64 -0.10
N ASP A 345 25.57 -12.81 0.49
CA ASP A 345 25.49 -11.36 0.36
C ASP A 345 25.72 -10.91 -1.07
N LYS A 346 26.70 -11.51 -1.78
CA LYS A 346 26.92 -11.23 -3.20
C LYS A 346 25.79 -11.72 -4.08
N PHE A 347 25.11 -12.80 -3.71
CA PHE A 347 23.90 -13.25 -4.38
C PHE A 347 22.76 -12.24 -4.21
N GLN A 348 22.56 -11.72 -3.00
CA GLN A 348 21.57 -10.69 -2.72
C GLN A 348 21.89 -9.35 -3.39
N GLU A 349 23.17 -8.96 -3.44
CA GLU A 349 23.65 -7.79 -4.16
C GLU A 349 23.29 -7.87 -5.64
N LEU A 350 23.69 -8.96 -6.29
CA LEU A 350 23.41 -9.22 -7.70
C LEU A 350 21.90 -9.24 -7.95
N LYS A 351 21.10 -9.84 -7.06
CA LYS A 351 19.64 -9.96 -7.21
C LYS A 351 18.90 -8.61 -7.18
N TYR A 352 19.30 -7.67 -6.32
CA TYR A 352 18.54 -6.44 -6.09
C TYR A 352 19.16 -5.19 -6.72
N ASN A 353 20.46 -5.23 -7.05
CA ASN A 353 21.19 -4.08 -7.58
C ASN A 353 21.69 -4.30 -9.02
N ASN A 354 21.63 -5.53 -9.57
CA ASN A 354 22.13 -5.81 -10.92
C ASN A 354 21.17 -6.71 -11.73
N VAL A 355 20.18 -6.07 -12.36
CA VAL A 355 19.08 -6.75 -13.06
C VAL A 355 19.58 -7.67 -14.19
N ASN A 356 20.55 -7.22 -14.98
CA ASN A 356 21.05 -7.98 -16.13
C ASN A 356 21.81 -9.24 -15.69
N GLU A 357 22.72 -9.11 -14.71
CA GLU A 357 23.43 -10.26 -14.17
C GLU A 357 22.48 -11.25 -13.46
N TRP A 358 21.44 -10.76 -12.79
CA TRP A 358 20.41 -11.59 -12.18
C TRP A 358 19.62 -12.41 -13.22
N ILE A 359 19.28 -11.81 -14.36
CA ILE A 359 18.64 -12.52 -15.47
C ILE A 359 19.55 -13.64 -15.99
N SER A 360 20.83 -13.33 -16.24
CA SER A 360 21.81 -14.32 -16.69
C SER A 360 21.96 -15.50 -15.72
N LEU A 361 22.02 -15.22 -14.40
CA LEU A 361 22.11 -16.28 -13.38
C LEU A 361 20.86 -17.18 -13.36
N LYS A 362 19.66 -16.61 -13.52
CA LYS A 362 18.40 -17.39 -13.61
C LYS A 362 18.39 -18.29 -14.84
N ILE A 363 18.82 -17.79 -16.00
CA ILE A 363 18.90 -18.56 -17.25
C ILE A 363 19.87 -19.72 -17.06
N ASN A 364 21.07 -19.45 -16.54
CA ASN A 364 22.06 -20.49 -16.30
C ASN A 364 21.57 -21.56 -15.32
N TYR A 365 20.90 -21.16 -14.22
CA TYR A 365 20.27 -22.11 -13.30
C TYR A 365 19.26 -23.02 -14.00
N ARG A 366 18.36 -22.44 -14.81
CA ARG A 366 17.35 -23.18 -15.57
C ARG A 366 17.99 -24.19 -16.51
N ASP A 367 18.97 -23.74 -17.29
CA ASP A 367 19.58 -24.54 -18.34
C ASP A 367 20.47 -25.65 -17.77
N THR A 368 21.23 -25.35 -16.70
CA THR A 368 22.01 -26.35 -15.96
C THR A 368 21.11 -27.40 -15.29
N LYS A 369 20.02 -26.97 -14.66
CA LYS A 369 19.06 -27.91 -14.05
C LYS A 369 18.45 -28.85 -15.08
N ARG A 370 18.05 -28.32 -16.24
CA ARG A 370 17.54 -29.12 -17.36
C ARG A 370 18.60 -30.09 -17.86
N TYR A 371 19.82 -29.60 -18.11
CA TYR A 371 20.94 -30.41 -18.59
C TYR A 371 21.24 -31.58 -17.64
N ASN A 372 21.39 -31.32 -16.33
CA ASN A 372 21.66 -32.36 -15.34
C ASN A 372 20.55 -33.42 -15.30
N LYS A 373 19.28 -32.99 -15.47
CA LYS A 373 18.15 -33.91 -15.57
C LYS A 373 18.25 -34.80 -16.80
N ILE A 374 18.52 -34.23 -17.97
CA ILE A 374 18.68 -34.96 -19.23
C ILE A 374 19.82 -35.97 -19.11
N VAL A 375 20.98 -35.56 -18.58
CA VAL A 375 22.13 -36.45 -18.36
C VAL A 375 21.74 -37.63 -17.46
N GLY A 376 21.02 -37.37 -16.37
CA GLY A 376 20.55 -38.42 -15.47
C GLY A 376 19.58 -39.39 -16.14
N GLU A 377 18.57 -38.87 -16.85
CA GLU A 377 17.54 -39.66 -17.54
C GLU A 377 18.10 -40.40 -18.77
N ALA A 378 19.08 -39.83 -19.46
CA ALA A 378 19.66 -40.42 -20.67
C ALA A 378 20.71 -41.50 -20.38
N SER A 379 21.23 -41.55 -19.16
CA SER A 379 22.34 -42.42 -18.77
C SER A 379 22.11 -43.92 -19.05
N HIS A 380 20.85 -44.36 -19.08
CA HIS A 380 20.45 -45.75 -19.33
C HIS A 380 19.82 -45.98 -20.71
N LEU A 381 19.72 -44.94 -21.56
CA LEU A 381 19.03 -45.00 -22.85
C LEU A 381 19.96 -45.33 -24.03
N ASN A 382 21.25 -45.59 -23.79
CA ASN A 382 22.27 -45.90 -24.82
C ASN A 382 22.32 -44.88 -25.99
N ILE A 383 22.03 -43.61 -25.71
CA ILE A 383 22.10 -42.52 -26.70
C ILE A 383 23.58 -42.21 -26.97
N LYS A 384 24.02 -42.32 -28.23
CA LYS A 384 25.43 -42.17 -28.62
C LYS A 384 25.97 -40.72 -28.60
N GLY A 385 25.09 -39.72 -28.60
CA GLY A 385 25.47 -38.30 -28.56
C GLY A 385 25.62 -37.76 -27.14
N ILE A 386 26.28 -36.60 -26.98
CA ILE A 386 26.41 -35.91 -25.68
C ILE A 386 25.29 -34.87 -25.59
N PRO A 387 24.51 -34.81 -24.49
CA PRO A 387 23.51 -33.76 -24.30
C PRO A 387 24.13 -32.36 -24.42
N ILE A 388 23.40 -31.42 -25.01
CA ILE A 388 23.84 -30.02 -25.15
C ILE A 388 23.23 -29.18 -24.03
N LYS A 389 24.08 -28.47 -23.27
CA LYS A 389 23.66 -27.62 -22.13
C LYS A 389 22.76 -26.47 -22.59
N ASN A 390 23.19 -25.72 -23.61
CA ASN A 390 22.47 -24.57 -24.16
C ASN A 390 21.91 -24.96 -25.53
N ILE A 391 20.57 -25.05 -25.63
CA ILE A 391 19.94 -25.41 -26.91
C ILE A 391 19.78 -24.11 -27.68
N ASP A 392 20.49 -24.03 -28.81
CA ASP A 392 20.24 -23.00 -29.79
C ASP A 392 19.08 -23.44 -30.69
N ARG A 393 18.06 -22.60 -30.78
CA ARG A 393 16.85 -22.90 -31.55
C ARG A 393 16.92 -22.08 -32.82
N ILE A 394 17.39 -22.74 -33.87
CA ILE A 394 17.54 -22.11 -35.18
C ILE A 394 16.17 -21.87 -35.82
N ASP A 395 16.07 -20.74 -36.51
CA ASP A 395 14.99 -20.50 -37.45
C ASP A 395 15.38 -21.14 -38.79
N LEU A 396 14.49 -21.97 -39.32
CA LEU A 396 14.71 -22.67 -40.58
C LEU A 396 14.34 -21.81 -41.80
N GLU A 397 13.81 -20.59 -41.64
CA GLU A 397 13.44 -19.72 -42.77
C GLU A 397 14.56 -19.61 -43.83
N GLU A 398 15.80 -19.36 -43.39
CA GLU A 398 16.98 -19.20 -44.25
C GLU A 398 17.54 -20.52 -44.82
N TYR A 399 16.97 -21.67 -44.45
CA TYR A 399 17.44 -22.99 -44.89
C TYR A 399 16.53 -23.60 -45.97
N GLU A 400 17.13 -24.19 -47.00
CA GLU A 400 16.38 -24.98 -47.99
C GLU A 400 15.93 -26.33 -47.41
N PHE A 401 14.69 -26.73 -47.74
CA PHE A 401 14.15 -28.02 -47.31
C PHE A 401 14.16 -29.01 -48.48
N ASP A 402 15.07 -29.99 -48.43
CA ASP A 402 15.21 -31.02 -49.47
C ASP A 402 14.05 -32.04 -49.41
N TYR A 403 12.92 -31.64 -49.97
CA TYR A 403 11.71 -32.46 -50.00
C TYR A 403 11.93 -33.78 -50.74
N LYS A 404 12.74 -33.80 -51.79
CA LYS A 404 12.99 -35.00 -52.60
C LYS A 404 13.71 -36.06 -51.76
N HIS A 405 14.80 -35.68 -51.10
CA HIS A 405 15.53 -36.63 -50.26
C HIS A 405 14.69 -37.10 -49.07
N ILE A 406 14.01 -36.18 -48.38
CA ILE A 406 13.31 -36.48 -47.12
C ILE A 406 12.01 -37.27 -47.35
N ASN A 407 11.21 -36.91 -48.36
CA ASN A 407 9.86 -37.45 -48.53
C ASN A 407 9.69 -38.36 -49.76
N ASN A 408 10.42 -38.13 -50.85
CA ASN A 408 10.29 -39.01 -52.01
C ASN A 408 11.19 -40.25 -51.86
N GLU A 409 12.45 -40.07 -51.46
CA GLU A 409 13.43 -41.16 -51.33
C GLU A 409 13.30 -41.91 -50.00
N ARG A 410 13.14 -41.18 -48.88
CA ARG A 410 13.09 -41.76 -47.53
C ARG A 410 11.68 -41.91 -46.95
N GLN A 411 10.65 -41.35 -47.61
CA GLN A 411 9.25 -41.48 -47.23
C GLN A 411 8.94 -41.06 -45.77
N HIS A 412 9.61 -40.04 -45.24
CA HIS A 412 9.43 -39.62 -43.85
C HIS A 412 8.14 -38.84 -43.57
N GLY A 413 7.52 -38.24 -44.59
CA GLY A 413 6.26 -37.49 -44.46
C GLY A 413 6.37 -36.21 -43.61
N VAL A 414 7.54 -35.56 -43.60
CA VAL A 414 7.82 -34.39 -42.77
C VAL A 414 7.83 -33.11 -43.62
N THR A 415 7.18 -32.05 -43.16
CA THR A 415 7.23 -30.72 -43.79
C THR A 415 8.22 -29.77 -43.08
N LYS A 416 8.62 -28.69 -43.74
CA LYS A 416 9.48 -27.63 -43.14
C LYS A 416 8.84 -27.06 -41.86
N ASP A 417 7.53 -26.81 -41.87
CA ASP A 417 6.78 -26.35 -40.70
C ASP A 417 6.79 -27.36 -39.55
N MET A 418 6.67 -28.66 -39.86
CA MET A 418 6.79 -29.71 -38.86
C MET A 418 8.19 -29.72 -38.26
N ALA A 419 9.24 -29.60 -39.07
CA ALA A 419 10.61 -29.51 -38.61
C ALA A 419 10.84 -28.30 -37.68
N GLN A 420 10.34 -27.10 -38.04
CA GLN A 420 10.42 -25.91 -37.18
C GLN A 420 9.69 -26.14 -35.85
N LYS A 421 8.50 -26.76 -35.88
CA LYS A 421 7.77 -27.13 -34.66
C LYS A 421 8.57 -28.10 -33.78
N PHE A 422 9.30 -29.05 -34.35
CA PHE A 422 10.17 -29.94 -33.57
C PHE A 422 11.31 -29.18 -32.88
N ILE A 423 11.96 -28.24 -33.58
CA ILE A 423 13.03 -27.40 -33.01
C ILE A 423 12.48 -26.53 -31.87
N ASN A 424 11.37 -25.84 -32.12
CA ASN A 424 10.73 -24.94 -31.16
C ASN A 424 10.23 -25.68 -29.90
N ASN A 425 9.86 -26.95 -30.02
CA ASN A 425 9.36 -27.74 -28.90
C ASN A 425 10.41 -28.70 -28.31
N SER A 426 11.65 -28.65 -28.81
CA SER A 426 12.73 -29.53 -28.35
C SER A 426 12.99 -29.35 -26.86
N LYS A 427 13.01 -30.48 -26.14
CA LYS A 427 13.31 -30.55 -24.70
C LYS A 427 14.77 -30.91 -24.44
N ALA A 428 15.41 -31.58 -25.39
CA ALA A 428 16.80 -31.99 -25.36
C ALA A 428 17.39 -31.88 -26.77
N ALA A 429 18.68 -31.57 -26.85
CA ALA A 429 19.48 -31.67 -28.06
C ALA A 429 20.76 -32.43 -27.72
N TYR A 430 21.29 -33.19 -28.66
CA TYR A 430 22.50 -33.98 -28.50
C TYR A 430 23.48 -33.63 -29.61
N SER A 431 24.78 -33.66 -29.31
CA SER A 431 25.81 -33.55 -30.34
C SER A 431 25.72 -34.72 -31.33
N ARG A 432 26.03 -34.46 -32.60
CA ARG A 432 26.07 -35.50 -33.63
C ARG A 432 27.16 -36.51 -33.28
N TRP A 433 26.81 -37.79 -33.24
CA TRP A 433 27.78 -38.87 -33.09
C TRP A 433 28.51 -39.06 -34.43
N ASN A 434 29.80 -38.74 -34.49
CA ASN A 434 30.59 -38.82 -35.72
C ASN A 434 31.20 -40.22 -35.96
N GLY A 435 30.93 -41.20 -35.11
CA GLY A 435 31.47 -42.56 -35.23
C GLY A 435 32.98 -42.63 -34.94
N GLN A 436 33.38 -43.65 -34.19
CA GLN A 436 34.63 -44.36 -34.45
C GLN A 436 34.23 -45.79 -34.80
#